data_AF-A0A5A5RHJ9-F1
#
_entry.id   AF-A0A5A5RHJ9-F1
#
_cell.length_a   1.000
_cell.length_b   1.000
_cell.length_c   1.000
_cell.angle_alpha   90.00
_cell.angle_beta   90.00
_cell.angle_gamma   90.00
#
_symmetry.space_group_name_H-M   'P 1'
#
loop_
_entity.id
_entity.type
_entity.pdbx_description
1 polymer ?
#
loop_
_entity_poly.entity_id
_entity_poly.type
_entity_poly.pdbx_seq_one_letter_code
_entity_poly.pdbx_strand_id
1 'polypeptide(L)' 'MPAKDFLDLEEKKNLQKALKEEERAEVRERILMFLLLNDGVVIR' A
#
# COMPACT_ATOMS: atom_id res chain seq x y z
N MET A 1 11.93 0.13 -11.90
CA MET A 1 12.27 -0.14 -10.49
C MET A 1 11.17 0.46 -9.65
N PRO A 2 10.49 -0.27 -8.77
CA PRO A 2 9.53 0.39 -7.90
C PRO A 2 10.33 1.38 -7.06
N ALA A 3 9.86 2.63 -7.00
CA ALA A 3 10.41 3.58 -6.06
C ALA A 3 10.31 2.89 -4.69
N LYS A 4 11.44 2.69 -4.04
CA LYS A 4 11.45 2.17 -2.67
C LYS A 4 11.31 3.38 -1.76
N ASP A 5 10.56 3.25 -0.67
CA ASP A 5 10.43 4.30 0.35
C ASP A 5 9.88 5.64 -0.23
N PHE A 6 8.90 5.57 -1.13
CA PHE A 6 8.25 6.76 -1.70
C PHE A 6 7.06 7.28 -0.89
N LEU A 7 6.55 6.46 0.03
CA LEU A 7 5.56 6.88 1.01
C LEU A 7 6.27 7.34 2.27
N ASP A 8 5.85 8.48 2.81
CA ASP A 8 6.27 8.86 4.15
C ASP A 8 5.56 8.03 5.25
N LEU A 9 5.95 8.27 6.50
CA LEU A 9 5.42 7.51 7.64
C LEU A 9 3.92 7.75 7.85
N GLU A 10 3.42 8.96 7.56
CA GLU A 10 2.02 9.31 7.72
C GLU A 10 1.17 8.67 6.62
N GLU A 11 1.61 8.78 5.37
CA GLU A 11 0.99 8.13 4.22
C GLU A 11 0.92 6.60 4.41
N LYS A 12 2.01 5.98 4.89
CA LYS A 12 2.04 4.54 5.18
C LYS A 12 1.02 4.17 6.26
N LYS A 13 0.91 4.95 7.34
CA LYS A 13 -0.09 4.71 8.40
C LYS A 13 -1.52 4.87 7.90
N ASN A 14 -1.77 5.90 7.10
CA ASN A 14 -3.10 6.16 6.53
C ASN A 14 -3.54 5.01 5.59
N LEU A 15 -2.64 4.53 4.73
CA LEU A 15 -2.91 3.39 3.85
C LEU A 15 -3.12 2.09 4.64
N GLN A 16 -2.33 1.83 5.68
CA GLN A 16 -2.51 0.66 6.54
C GLN A 16 -3.84 0.69 7.31
N LYS A 17 -4.31 1.88 7.71
CA LYS A 17 -5.63 2.05 8.31
C LYS A 17 -6.73 1.81 7.28
N ALA A 18 -6.64 2.46 6.12
CA ALA A 18 -7.60 2.30 5.03
C ALA A 18 -7.71 0.84 4.56
N LEU A 19 -6.60 0.09 4.51
CA LEU A 19 -6.60 -1.33 4.16
C LEU A 19 -7.49 -2.19 5.08
N LYS A 20 -7.61 -1.81 6.36
CA LYS A 20 -8.43 -2.53 7.36
C LYS A 20 -9.89 -2.12 7.35
N GLU A 21 -10.16 -0.85 7.00
CA GLU A 21 -11.50 -0.24 7.10
C GLU A 21 -12.27 -0.28 5.77
N GLU A 22 -11.57 -0.35 4.64
CA GLU A 22 -12.19 -0.33 3.31
C GLU A 22 -12.98 -1.62 3.05
N GLU A 23 -14.26 -1.50 2.72
CA GLU A 23 -15.17 -2.62 2.47
C GLU A 23 -15.04 -3.17 1.05
N ARG A 24 -14.60 -2.34 0.10
CA ARG A 24 -14.45 -2.71 -1.31
C ARG A 24 -13.16 -3.48 -1.56
N ALA A 25 -13.30 -4.73 -1.99
CA ALA A 25 -12.17 -5.64 -2.21
C ALA A 25 -11.16 -5.08 -3.22
N GLU A 26 -11.65 -4.52 -4.31
CA GLU A 26 -10.82 -3.94 -5.37
C GLU A 26 -10.01 -2.73 -4.90
N VAL A 27 -10.51 -1.98 -3.91
CA VAL A 27 -9.79 -0.83 -3.34
C VAL A 27 -8.75 -1.32 -2.34
N ARG A 28 -9.09 -2.30 -1.48
CA ARG A 28 -8.13 -2.95 -0.57
C ARG A 28 -6.95 -3.56 -1.33
N GLU A 29 -7.21 -4.27 -2.43
CA GLU A 29 -6.16 -4.87 -3.25
C GLU A 29 -5.19 -3.83 -3.80
N ARG A 30 -5.72 -2.69 -4.28
CA ARG A 30 -4.88 -1.58 -4.76
C ARG A 30 -4.05 -0.98 -3.63
N ILE A 31 -4.63 -0.75 -2.47
CA ILE A 31 -3.89 -0.25 -1.28
C ILE A 31 -2.77 -1.21 -0.91
N LEU A 32 -3.06 -2.52 -0.90
CA LEU A 32 -2.06 -3.55 -0.62
C LEU A 32 -0.93 -3.54 -1.66
N MET A 33 -1.25 -3.43 -2.95
CA MET A 33 -0.25 -3.31 -4.01
C MET A 33 0.65 -2.09 -3.81
N PHE A 34 0.09 -0.93 -3.46
CA PHE A 34 0.86 0.29 -3.19
C PHE A 34 1.82 0.11 -2.01
N LEU A 35 1.37 -0.51 -0.91
CA LEU A 35 2.20 -0.78 0.26
C LEU A 35 3.34 -1.77 -0.07
N LEU A 36 3.05 -2.82 -0.85
CA LEU A 36 4.04 -3.81 -1.28
C LEU A 36 5.09 -3.19 -2.22
N LEU A 37 4.67 -2.33 -3.16
CA LEU A 37 5.57 -1.59 -4.03
C LEU A 37 6.48 -0.66 -3.23
N ASN A 38 5.95 0.03 -2.22
CA ASN A 38 6.74 0.89 -1.33
C ASN A 38 7.82 0.10 -0.58
N ASP A 39 7.48 -1.11 -0.12
CA ASP A 39 8.42 -1.99 0.57
C ASP A 39 9.41 -2.71 -0.40
N GLY A 40 9.33 -2.40 -1.71
CA GLY A 40 10.21 -2.95 -2.75
C GLY A 40 9.87 -4.40 -3.13
N VAL A 41 8.70 -4.90 -2.75
CA VAL A 41 8.25 -6.26 -3.05
C VAL A 41 7.73 -6.31 -4.48
N VAL A 42 8.35 -7.17 -5.31
CA VAL A 42 7.84 -7.47 -6.66
C VAL A 42 6.74 -8.51 -6.52
N ILE A 43 5.51 -8.14 -6.85
CA ILE A 43 4.40 -9.10 -7.00
C ILE A 43 4.67 -9.86 -8.31
N ARG A 44 4.98 -11.15 -8.21
CA ARG A 44 5.16 -12.09 -9.34
C ARG A 44 4.10 -13.16 -9.31
#